data_AF-A0A654L383-F1
#
_entry.id   AF-A0A654L383-F1
#
_cell.length_a   1.000
_cell.length_b   1.000
_cell.length_c   1.000
_cell.angle_alpha   90.00
_cell.angle_beta   90.00
_cell.angle_gamma   90.00
#
_symmetry.space_group_name_H-M   'P 1'
#
loop_
_entity.id
_entity.type
_entity.pdbx_description
1 polymer ?
#
loop_
_entity_poly.entity_id
_entity_poly.type
_entity_poly.pdbx_seq_one_letter_code
_entity_poly.pdbx_strand_id
1 'polypeptide(L)'
;MKPTLFTPETWAEFTQQLKNSWEKDNAGTDSPIFVVQEKKIVWGLDPASDSVEITNIVDADDESTYKSIDDFFESLKATDKHALNGLAIEEEDELFLDVKASTQINILSDWNERNIHICHGKYFWEDVNCHLTRSAADAFIKRKSHDFGELRVFVKSLYWCEEFKNLLNAIISGEVGLTSIDDDNILNVLGPIEPKADKEINSTQAKKSAKKANNKEENWTRYHNDKPVESPLAGLIEKLKKTKTADAANSLIEETKDWASEDQKSFLTELNKHLVIIAGQSKENISISERVKRATDLTTLDAIEIDISEADERIQEPLMELVIKRRKELEVENNFLLESPQ
;
A
#
# COMPACT_ATOMS: atom_id res chain seq x y z
N MET A 1 5.59 -3.20 -20.06
CA MET A 1 4.70 -2.02 -19.95
C MET A 1 5.47 -0.91 -19.26
N LYS A 2 5.51 0.31 -19.80
CA LYS A 2 6.04 1.45 -19.04
C LYS A 2 4.99 1.86 -18.00
N PRO A 3 5.33 2.02 -16.72
CA PRO A 3 4.38 2.50 -15.72
C PRO A 3 3.93 3.91 -16.10
N THR A 4 2.63 4.17 -16.02
CA THR A 4 2.09 5.52 -16.16
C THR A 4 2.44 6.28 -14.89
N LEU A 5 3.22 7.34 -15.02
CA LEU A 5 3.55 8.21 -13.90
C LEU A 5 2.34 9.03 -13.50
N PHE A 6 2.24 9.36 -12.22
CA PHE A 6 1.25 10.31 -11.74
C PHE A 6 1.51 11.69 -12.34
N THR A 7 0.43 12.33 -12.78
CA THR A 7 0.37 13.79 -13.00
C THR A 7 -0.14 14.46 -11.72
N PRO A 8 0.03 15.78 -11.55
CA PRO A 8 -0.52 16.48 -10.38
C PRO A 8 -2.02 16.23 -10.17
N GLU A 9 -2.79 16.18 -11.25
CA GLU A 9 -4.24 15.94 -11.21
C GLU A 9 -4.55 14.51 -10.78
N THR A 10 -3.89 13.52 -11.38
CA THR A 10 -4.13 12.10 -11.06
C THR A 10 -3.58 11.71 -9.69
N TRP A 11 -2.55 12.40 -9.19
CA TRP A 11 -2.08 12.28 -7.81
C TRP A 11 -3.10 12.83 -6.81
N ALA A 12 -3.63 14.03 -7.05
CA ALA A 12 -4.64 14.64 -6.19
C ALA A 12 -5.93 13.79 -6.15
N GLU A 13 -6.35 13.25 -7.30
CA GLU A 13 -7.47 12.31 -7.36
C GLU A 13 -7.15 11.02 -6.56
N PHE A 14 -5.96 10.45 -6.74
CA PHE A 14 -5.54 9.25 -6.03
C PHE A 14 -5.52 9.44 -4.51
N THR A 15 -4.92 10.51 -3.99
CA THR A 15 -4.85 10.76 -2.54
C THR A 15 -6.23 10.99 -1.94
N GLN A 16 -7.11 11.69 -2.66
CA GLN A 16 -8.50 11.85 -2.25
C GLN A 16 -9.26 10.51 -2.23
N GLN A 17 -9.09 9.67 -3.24
CA GLN A 17 -9.69 8.34 -3.29
C GLN A 17 -9.14 7.41 -2.20
N LEU A 18 -7.84 7.48 -1.93
CA LEU A 18 -7.18 6.74 -0.85
C LEU A 18 -7.80 7.10 0.50
N LYS A 19 -7.86 8.40 0.81
CA LYS A 19 -8.46 8.90 2.05
C LYS A 19 -9.93 8.48 2.17
N ASN A 20 -10.73 8.66 1.12
CA ASN A 20 -12.14 8.24 1.13
C ASN A 20 -12.30 6.74 1.35
N SER A 21 -11.46 5.92 0.72
CA SER A 21 -11.50 4.45 0.87
C SER A 21 -11.16 4.04 2.31
N TRP A 22 -10.18 4.70 2.92
CA TRP A 22 -9.75 4.46 4.31
C TRP A 22 -10.79 4.87 5.36
N GLU A 23 -11.57 5.91 5.09
CA GLU A 23 -12.59 6.41 6.01
C GLU A 23 -13.96 5.73 5.83
N LYS A 24 -14.37 5.44 4.59
CA LYS A 24 -15.74 5.04 4.25
C LYS A 24 -15.89 3.58 3.83
N ASP A 25 -14.88 3.03 3.16
CA ASP A 25 -14.92 1.68 2.59
C ASP A 25 -14.14 0.65 3.40
N ASN A 26 -13.65 1.03 4.59
CA ASN A 26 -12.77 0.22 5.42
C ASN A 26 -13.43 -1.01 6.07
N ALA A 27 -14.76 -1.14 5.97
CA ALA A 27 -15.52 -2.23 6.60
C ALA A 27 -15.20 -2.42 8.10
N GLY A 28 -14.93 -1.33 8.83
CA GLY A 28 -14.53 -1.37 10.25
C GLY A 28 -13.12 -1.90 10.51
N THR A 29 -12.30 -2.04 9.46
CA THR A 29 -10.93 -2.54 9.51
C THR A 29 -9.94 -1.37 9.62
N ASP A 30 -9.01 -1.45 10.56
CA ASP A 30 -7.92 -0.47 10.65
C ASP A 30 -6.86 -0.70 9.56
N SER A 31 -6.36 0.40 8.99
CA SER A 31 -5.38 0.45 7.91
C SER A 31 -5.76 -0.51 6.75
N PRO A 32 -6.86 -0.25 6.04
CA PRO A 32 -7.42 -1.20 5.09
C PRO A 32 -6.59 -1.33 3.81
N ILE A 33 -6.49 -2.56 3.31
CA ILE A 33 -6.09 -2.88 1.94
C ILE A 33 -7.20 -3.66 1.23
N PHE A 34 -7.45 -3.32 -0.03
CA PHE A 34 -8.53 -3.88 -0.81
C PHE A 34 -8.01 -5.02 -1.67
N VAL A 35 -8.33 -6.24 -1.28
CA VAL A 35 -7.89 -7.45 -1.96
C VAL A 35 -9.01 -7.97 -2.83
N VAL A 36 -8.75 -8.14 -4.12
CA VAL A 36 -9.67 -8.84 -5.02
C VAL A 36 -9.46 -10.33 -4.84
N GLN A 37 -10.55 -11.04 -4.53
CA GLN A 37 -10.54 -12.49 -4.35
C GLN A 37 -11.40 -13.18 -5.39
N GLU A 38 -10.97 -14.36 -5.85
CA GLU A 38 -11.73 -15.26 -6.71
C GLU A 38 -12.28 -16.44 -5.90
N LYS A 39 -13.55 -16.77 -6.13
CA LYS A 39 -14.16 -17.97 -5.57
C LYS A 39 -13.67 -19.19 -6.33
N LYS A 40 -13.02 -20.08 -5.60
CA LYS A 40 -12.52 -21.37 -6.08
C LYS A 40 -13.13 -22.50 -5.26
N ILE A 41 -12.98 -23.72 -5.74
CA ILE A 41 -13.40 -24.92 -5.02
C ILE A 41 -12.15 -25.75 -4.73
N VAL A 42 -11.98 -26.17 -3.48
CA VAL A 42 -11.03 -27.24 -3.14
C VAL A 42 -11.81 -28.55 -3.13
N TRP A 43 -11.40 -29.49 -3.97
CA TRP A 43 -11.95 -30.84 -4.05
C TRP A 43 -11.13 -31.82 -3.20
N GLY A 44 -11.73 -32.99 -2.92
CA GLY A 44 -11.07 -34.08 -2.22
C GLY A 44 -11.21 -34.03 -0.70
N LEU A 45 -12.29 -33.38 -0.22
CA LEU A 45 -12.64 -33.45 1.19
C LEU A 45 -13.21 -34.83 1.54
N ASP A 46 -12.97 -35.25 2.78
CA ASP A 46 -13.62 -36.43 3.35
C ASP A 46 -15.14 -36.14 3.47
N PRO A 47 -16.03 -37.04 3.00
CA PRO A 47 -17.48 -36.89 3.16
C PRO A 47 -17.93 -36.69 4.62
N ALA A 48 -17.19 -37.23 5.59
CA ALA A 48 -17.50 -37.07 7.01
C ALA A 48 -17.05 -35.72 7.58
N SER A 49 -16.34 -34.88 6.81
CA SER A 49 -15.92 -33.56 7.24
C SER A 49 -17.11 -32.60 7.32
N ASP A 50 -17.22 -31.92 8.45
CA ASP A 50 -18.15 -30.79 8.69
C ASP A 50 -17.91 -29.58 7.75
N SER A 51 -16.79 -29.58 7.02
CA SER A 51 -16.39 -28.52 6.11
C SER A 51 -16.84 -28.73 4.67
N VAL A 52 -17.55 -29.83 4.35
CA VAL A 52 -18.09 -30.07 3.00
C VAL A 52 -19.25 -29.13 2.73
N GLU A 53 -19.14 -28.34 1.65
CA GLU A 53 -20.18 -27.39 1.23
C GLU A 53 -20.81 -27.77 -0.12
N ILE A 54 -20.10 -28.55 -0.93
CA ILE A 54 -20.56 -28.99 -2.25
C ILE A 54 -20.18 -30.45 -2.48
N THR A 55 -21.10 -31.18 -3.11
CA THR A 55 -20.89 -32.54 -3.60
C THR A 55 -21.19 -32.55 -5.09
N ASN A 56 -20.29 -33.12 -5.88
CA ASN A 56 -20.49 -33.38 -7.30
C ASN A 56 -20.33 -34.86 -7.58
N ILE A 57 -21.15 -35.36 -8.50
CA ILE A 57 -21.06 -36.73 -9.02
C ILE A 57 -20.49 -36.63 -10.41
N VAL A 58 -19.39 -37.32 -10.65
CA VAL A 58 -18.72 -37.42 -11.94
C VAL A 58 -18.97 -38.81 -12.48
N ASP A 59 -19.62 -38.86 -13.63
CA ASP A 59 -19.84 -40.07 -14.38
C ASP A 59 -18.79 -40.14 -15.49
N ALA A 60 -17.77 -40.98 -15.28
CA ALA A 60 -16.63 -41.05 -16.18
C ALA A 60 -16.97 -41.75 -17.50
N ASP A 61 -18.02 -42.57 -17.53
CA ASP A 61 -18.42 -43.32 -18.72
C ASP A 61 -19.19 -42.42 -19.71
N ASP A 62 -20.03 -41.51 -19.19
CA ASP A 62 -20.80 -40.54 -19.99
C ASP A 62 -20.18 -39.12 -19.99
N GLU A 63 -18.96 -38.96 -19.48
CA GLU A 63 -18.23 -37.67 -19.34
C GLU A 63 -19.09 -36.53 -18.77
N SER A 64 -19.97 -36.87 -17.82
CA SER A 64 -21.02 -35.98 -17.33
C SER A 64 -20.85 -35.67 -15.85
N THR A 65 -21.36 -34.51 -15.41
CA THR A 65 -21.28 -34.08 -14.01
C THR A 65 -22.63 -33.61 -13.49
N TYR A 66 -22.92 -33.99 -12.25
CA TYR A 66 -24.20 -33.74 -11.60
C TYR A 66 -23.98 -33.11 -10.22
N LYS A 67 -24.87 -32.18 -9.83
CA LYS A 67 -24.77 -31.43 -8.57
C LYS A 67 -25.46 -32.12 -7.40
N SER A 68 -26.24 -33.16 -7.69
CA SER A 68 -26.99 -33.94 -6.70
C SER A 68 -27.14 -35.38 -7.17
N ILE A 69 -27.40 -36.28 -6.20
CA ILE A 69 -27.70 -37.70 -6.48
C ILE A 69 -29.02 -37.82 -7.24
N ASP A 70 -30.00 -36.96 -6.95
CA ASP A 70 -31.28 -36.94 -7.64
C ASP A 70 -31.11 -36.62 -9.14
N ASP A 71 -30.38 -35.54 -9.46
CA ASP A 71 -30.12 -35.15 -10.86
C ASP A 71 -29.38 -36.26 -11.62
N PHE A 72 -28.40 -36.89 -10.96
CA PHE A 72 -27.69 -38.03 -11.51
C PHE A 72 -28.65 -39.20 -11.78
N PHE A 73 -29.42 -39.61 -10.78
CA PHE A 73 -30.35 -40.72 -10.91
C PHE A 73 -31.38 -40.45 -12.00
N GLU A 74 -31.94 -39.24 -12.09
CA GLU A 74 -32.91 -38.87 -13.12
C GLU A 74 -32.34 -38.98 -14.54
N SER A 75 -31.06 -38.66 -14.72
CA SER A 75 -30.36 -38.77 -16.00
C SER A 75 -30.16 -40.22 -16.48
N LEU A 76 -30.16 -41.19 -15.55
CA LEU A 76 -29.90 -42.59 -15.86
C LEU A 76 -31.01 -43.23 -16.70
N LYS A 77 -30.61 -44.22 -17.51
CA LYS A 77 -31.52 -45.07 -18.28
C LYS A 77 -32.30 -46.00 -17.33
N ALA A 78 -33.43 -46.50 -17.80
CA ALA A 78 -34.30 -47.38 -17.01
C ALA A 78 -33.59 -48.65 -16.50
N THR A 79 -32.63 -49.18 -17.25
CA THR A 79 -31.81 -50.34 -16.85
C THR A 79 -30.98 -50.03 -15.60
N ASP A 80 -30.31 -48.89 -15.62
CA ASP A 80 -29.34 -48.49 -14.60
C ASP A 80 -30.07 -48.05 -13.33
N LYS A 81 -31.21 -47.36 -13.49
CA LYS A 81 -32.15 -47.07 -12.38
C LYS A 81 -32.64 -48.34 -11.71
N HIS A 82 -32.91 -49.40 -12.48
CA HIS A 82 -33.31 -50.69 -11.91
C HIS A 82 -32.17 -51.38 -11.17
N ALA A 83 -30.94 -51.32 -11.69
CA ALA A 83 -29.77 -51.86 -10.99
C ALA A 83 -29.57 -51.18 -9.63
N LEU A 84 -29.57 -49.84 -9.59
CA LEU A 84 -29.43 -49.08 -8.35
C LEU A 84 -30.55 -49.34 -7.34
N ASN A 85 -31.81 -49.40 -7.80
CA ASN A 85 -32.93 -49.76 -6.93
C ASN A 85 -32.81 -51.20 -6.41
N GLY A 86 -32.31 -52.13 -7.22
CA GLY A 86 -32.04 -53.51 -6.79
C GLY A 86 -31.03 -53.56 -5.65
N LEU A 87 -29.91 -52.84 -5.79
CA LEU A 87 -28.89 -52.74 -4.74
C LEU A 87 -29.44 -52.10 -3.46
N ALA A 88 -30.23 -51.02 -3.59
CA ALA A 88 -30.85 -50.36 -2.43
C ALA A 88 -31.86 -51.26 -1.70
N ILE A 89 -32.67 -52.02 -2.43
CA ILE A 89 -33.62 -52.98 -1.86
C ILE A 89 -32.88 -54.11 -1.15
N GLU A 90 -31.77 -54.59 -1.70
CA GLU A 90 -30.94 -55.62 -1.06
C GLU A 90 -30.31 -55.15 0.27
N GLU A 91 -29.97 -53.86 0.39
CA GLU A 91 -29.32 -53.29 1.56
C GLU A 91 -30.30 -52.83 2.65
N GLU A 92 -31.38 -52.11 2.29
CA GLU A 92 -32.30 -51.46 3.24
C GLU A 92 -33.81 -51.68 2.93
N ASP A 93 -34.18 -52.53 1.96
CA ASP A 93 -35.58 -52.80 1.54
C ASP A 93 -36.38 -51.53 1.08
N GLU A 94 -35.65 -50.52 0.60
CA GLU A 94 -36.20 -49.25 0.11
C GLU A 94 -35.63 -48.92 -1.30
N LEU A 95 -36.29 -48.01 -2.03
CA LEU A 95 -35.77 -47.56 -3.33
C LEU A 95 -34.54 -46.65 -3.14
N PHE A 96 -33.70 -46.56 -4.16
CA PHE A 96 -32.43 -45.84 -4.07
C PHE A 96 -32.57 -44.36 -3.68
N LEU A 97 -33.61 -43.65 -4.14
CA LEU A 97 -33.82 -42.26 -3.73
C LEU A 97 -34.43 -42.11 -2.33
N ASP A 98 -35.00 -43.18 -1.78
CA ASP A 98 -35.67 -43.17 -0.48
C ASP A 98 -34.70 -43.52 0.67
N VAL A 99 -33.61 -44.26 0.39
CA VAL A 99 -32.58 -44.55 1.41
C VAL A 99 -31.79 -43.31 1.82
N LYS A 100 -31.14 -43.38 2.98
CA LYS A 100 -30.30 -42.28 3.50
C LYS A 100 -29.13 -41.96 2.58
N ALA A 101 -28.75 -40.68 2.52
CA ALA A 101 -27.64 -40.20 1.70
C ALA A 101 -26.32 -40.96 1.91
N SER A 102 -26.01 -41.39 3.13
CA SER A 102 -24.83 -42.23 3.41
C SER A 102 -24.88 -43.57 2.70
N THR A 103 -26.06 -44.20 2.67
CA THR A 103 -26.28 -45.49 2.00
C THR A 103 -26.26 -45.29 0.49
N GLN A 104 -26.87 -44.22 -0.03
CA GLN A 104 -26.77 -43.87 -1.46
C GLN A 104 -25.32 -43.74 -1.93
N ILE A 105 -24.47 -43.06 -1.14
CA ILE A 105 -23.04 -42.89 -1.43
C ILE A 105 -22.31 -44.24 -1.43
N ASN A 106 -22.60 -45.12 -0.47
CA ASN A 106 -22.00 -46.45 -0.41
C ASN A 106 -22.38 -47.29 -1.63
N ILE A 107 -23.68 -47.37 -1.95
CA ILE A 107 -24.20 -48.08 -3.12
C ILE A 107 -23.53 -47.59 -4.41
N LEU A 108 -23.45 -46.26 -4.59
CA LEU A 108 -22.79 -45.67 -5.77
C LEU A 108 -21.29 -45.95 -5.81
N SER A 109 -20.62 -46.03 -4.67
CA SER A 109 -19.18 -46.35 -4.60
C SER A 109 -18.90 -47.82 -4.92
N ASP A 110 -19.83 -48.72 -4.58
CA ASP A 110 -19.73 -50.16 -4.81
C ASP A 110 -20.30 -50.61 -6.17
N TRP A 111 -20.94 -49.70 -6.91
CA TRP A 111 -21.56 -49.99 -8.19
C TRP A 111 -20.52 -50.18 -9.31
N ASN A 112 -20.02 -51.41 -9.43
CA ASN A 112 -18.95 -51.77 -10.36
C ASN A 112 -19.34 -51.76 -11.85
N GLU A 113 -20.62 -51.61 -12.19
CA GLU A 113 -21.06 -51.62 -13.59
C GLU A 113 -20.84 -50.28 -14.30
N ARG A 114 -20.55 -49.22 -13.54
CA ARG A 114 -20.38 -47.86 -14.06
C ARG A 114 -19.30 -47.11 -13.29
N ASN A 115 -18.46 -46.36 -13.99
CA ASN A 115 -17.36 -45.65 -13.35
C ASN A 115 -17.81 -44.29 -12.79
N ILE A 116 -18.20 -44.28 -11.51
CA ILE A 116 -18.73 -43.09 -10.83
C ILE A 116 -17.76 -42.63 -9.75
N HIS A 117 -17.57 -41.32 -9.67
CA HIS A 117 -16.78 -40.69 -8.63
C HIS A 117 -17.62 -39.62 -7.92
N ILE A 118 -17.75 -39.75 -6.61
CA ILE A 118 -18.39 -38.73 -5.77
C ILE A 118 -17.30 -37.85 -5.18
N CYS A 119 -17.31 -36.58 -5.55
CA CYS A 119 -16.33 -35.60 -5.14
C CYS A 119 -16.95 -34.59 -4.17
N HIS A 120 -16.37 -34.50 -2.98
CA HIS A 120 -16.75 -33.51 -1.98
C HIS A 120 -15.76 -32.35 -1.99
N GLY A 121 -16.28 -31.14 -1.84
CA GLY A 121 -15.48 -29.93 -1.86
C GLY A 121 -16.06 -28.81 -1.01
N LYS A 122 -15.30 -27.73 -0.91
CA LYS A 122 -15.71 -26.50 -0.25
C LYS A 122 -15.31 -25.28 -1.06
N TYR A 123 -16.08 -24.20 -0.92
CA TYR A 123 -15.69 -22.94 -1.51
C TYR A 123 -14.55 -22.32 -0.70
N PHE A 124 -13.62 -21.70 -1.41
CA PHE A 124 -12.62 -20.85 -0.79
C PHE A 124 -12.42 -19.60 -1.65
N TRP A 125 -12.00 -18.52 -1.00
CA TRP A 125 -11.70 -17.27 -1.68
C TRP A 125 -10.19 -17.11 -1.76
N GLU A 126 -9.65 -17.18 -2.97
CA GLU A 126 -8.24 -17.03 -3.27
C GLU A 126 -7.91 -15.57 -3.55
N ASP A 127 -6.82 -15.05 -2.98
CA ASP A 127 -6.35 -13.69 -3.27
C ASP A 127 -5.73 -13.63 -4.68
N VAL A 128 -6.23 -12.72 -5.52
CA VAL A 128 -5.74 -12.54 -6.90
C VAL A 128 -4.87 -11.31 -7.02
N ASN A 129 -5.30 -10.19 -6.42
CA ASN A 129 -4.58 -8.92 -6.51
C ASN A 129 -4.95 -8.00 -5.33
N CYS A 130 -4.10 -7.02 -5.05
CA CYS A 130 -4.33 -6.03 -3.99
C CYS A 130 -4.27 -4.60 -4.53
N HIS A 131 -5.07 -3.73 -3.91
CA HIS A 131 -5.23 -2.34 -4.29
C HIS A 131 -5.29 -1.44 -3.05
N LEU A 132 -4.79 -0.21 -3.20
CA LEU A 132 -4.79 0.79 -2.14
C LEU A 132 -6.16 1.48 -1.98
N THR A 133 -6.99 1.48 -3.03
CA THR A 133 -8.32 2.11 -3.03
C THR A 133 -9.39 1.10 -3.44
N ARG A 134 -10.61 1.32 -2.93
CA ARG A 134 -11.77 0.49 -3.30
C ARG A 134 -12.11 0.63 -4.79
N SER A 135 -12.08 1.85 -5.30
CA SER A 135 -12.32 2.18 -6.71
C SER A 135 -11.40 1.42 -7.67
N ALA A 136 -10.11 1.28 -7.32
CA ALA A 136 -9.15 0.55 -8.13
C ALA A 136 -9.41 -0.95 -8.15
N ALA A 137 -9.82 -1.53 -7.01
CA ALA A 137 -10.23 -2.94 -6.93
C ALA A 137 -11.49 -3.22 -7.77
N ASP A 138 -12.51 -2.36 -7.67
CA ASP A 138 -13.73 -2.49 -8.47
C ASP A 138 -13.44 -2.32 -9.98
N ALA A 139 -12.54 -1.40 -10.34
CA ALA A 139 -12.09 -1.22 -11.72
C ALA A 139 -11.33 -2.46 -12.25
N PHE A 140 -10.53 -3.12 -11.40
CA PHE A 140 -9.89 -4.39 -11.74
C PHE A 140 -10.93 -5.46 -12.04
N ILE A 141 -11.91 -5.66 -11.15
CA ILE A 141 -12.99 -6.64 -11.35
C ILE A 141 -13.73 -6.36 -12.65
N LYS A 142 -14.16 -5.12 -12.89
CA LYS A 142 -14.88 -4.76 -14.12
C LYS A 142 -14.08 -5.06 -15.39
N ARG A 143 -12.77 -4.85 -15.36
CA ARG A 143 -11.89 -5.10 -16.51
C ARG A 143 -11.60 -6.58 -16.70
N LYS A 144 -11.50 -7.34 -15.61
CA LYS A 144 -10.95 -8.71 -15.58
C LYS A 144 -11.95 -9.80 -15.25
N SER A 145 -13.23 -9.48 -15.08
CA SER A 145 -14.29 -10.46 -14.79
C SER A 145 -14.48 -11.53 -15.87
N HIS A 146 -13.91 -11.38 -17.06
CA HIS A 146 -13.92 -12.40 -18.12
C HIS A 146 -12.75 -13.40 -18.01
N ASP A 147 -11.69 -13.04 -17.29
CA ASP A 147 -10.50 -13.89 -17.09
C ASP A 147 -10.62 -14.79 -15.85
N PHE A 148 -11.53 -14.46 -14.93
CA PHE A 148 -11.69 -15.11 -13.63
C PHE A 148 -13.14 -15.54 -13.40
N GLY A 149 -13.36 -16.42 -12.43
CA GLY A 149 -14.69 -16.79 -11.94
C GLY A 149 -15.38 -15.69 -11.14
N GLU A 150 -16.17 -16.09 -10.13
CA GLU A 150 -16.85 -15.14 -9.25
C GLU A 150 -15.81 -14.33 -8.44
N LEU A 151 -15.76 -13.01 -8.66
CA LEU A 151 -14.84 -12.10 -7.99
C LEU A 151 -15.54 -11.27 -6.92
N ARG A 152 -14.83 -10.95 -5.83
CA ARG A 152 -15.26 -9.98 -4.81
C ARG A 152 -14.13 -9.08 -4.36
N VAL A 153 -14.47 -7.95 -3.75
CA VAL A 153 -13.51 -7.14 -2.97
C VAL A 153 -13.62 -7.55 -1.50
N PHE A 154 -12.50 -7.94 -0.91
CA PHE A 154 -12.37 -8.26 0.50
C PHE A 154 -11.40 -7.28 1.15
N VAL A 155 -11.77 -6.71 2.29
CA VAL A 155 -10.92 -5.76 3.02
C VAL A 155 -10.07 -6.52 4.01
N LYS A 156 -8.74 -6.41 3.88
CA LYS A 156 -7.77 -6.93 4.85
C LYS A 156 -7.15 -5.80 5.65
N SER A 157 -6.63 -6.13 6.82
CA SER A 157 -5.95 -5.17 7.69
C SER A 157 -4.45 -5.17 7.46
N LEU A 158 -3.88 -3.98 7.35
CA LEU A 158 -2.44 -3.74 7.40
C LEU A 158 -1.97 -3.33 8.82
N TYR A 159 -2.77 -3.57 9.86
CA TYR A 159 -2.49 -3.12 11.24
C TYR A 159 -1.07 -3.50 11.72
N TRP A 160 -0.66 -4.76 11.46
CA TRP A 160 0.65 -5.31 11.79
C TRP A 160 1.75 -5.00 10.78
N CYS A 161 1.45 -4.23 9.73
CA CYS A 161 2.39 -3.83 8.69
C CYS A 161 2.72 -2.34 8.86
N GLU A 162 3.58 -2.03 9.84
CA GLU A 162 3.90 -0.65 10.20
C GLU A 162 4.46 0.16 9.03
N GLU A 163 5.30 -0.45 8.18
CA GLU A 163 5.87 0.19 6.99
C GLU A 163 4.78 0.72 6.04
N PHE A 164 3.80 -0.13 5.71
CA PHE A 164 2.68 0.25 4.84
C PHE A 164 1.77 1.27 5.52
N LYS A 165 1.46 1.06 6.80
CA LYS A 165 0.63 1.99 7.58
C LYS A 165 1.24 3.38 7.63
N ASN A 166 2.54 3.48 7.91
CA ASN A 166 3.25 4.74 8.01
C ASN A 166 3.35 5.43 6.64
N LEU A 167 3.67 4.68 5.58
CA LEU A 167 3.71 5.23 4.22
C LEU A 167 2.36 5.78 3.77
N LEU A 168 1.28 5.03 3.95
CA LEU A 168 -0.06 5.44 3.52
C LEU A 168 -0.58 6.61 4.37
N ASN A 169 -0.31 6.62 5.67
CA ASN A 169 -0.60 7.78 6.52
C ASN A 169 0.19 9.01 6.09
N ALA A 170 1.48 8.88 5.74
CA ALA A 170 2.29 9.99 5.25
C ALA A 170 1.76 10.55 3.92
N ILE A 171 1.24 9.69 3.04
CA ILE A 171 0.56 10.12 1.80
C ILE A 171 -0.75 10.85 2.12
N ILE A 172 -1.54 10.34 3.07
CA ILE A 172 -2.83 10.94 3.46
C ILE A 172 -2.66 12.26 4.23
N SER A 173 -1.62 12.36 5.08
CA SER A 173 -1.28 13.57 5.83
C SER A 173 -0.62 14.64 4.96
N GLY A 174 -0.09 14.25 3.80
CA GLY A 174 0.61 15.12 2.88
C GLY A 174 2.11 15.28 3.17
N GLU A 175 2.67 14.48 4.08
CA GLU A 175 4.12 14.36 4.29
C GLU A 175 4.84 13.79 3.05
N VAL A 176 4.17 12.89 2.34
CA VAL A 176 4.62 12.33 1.06
C VAL A 176 3.75 12.88 -0.07
N GLY A 177 4.38 13.50 -1.07
CA GLY A 177 3.70 14.12 -2.20
C GLY A 177 4.43 13.92 -3.52
N LEU A 178 3.75 14.27 -4.62
CA LEU A 178 4.35 14.28 -5.95
C LEU A 178 5.37 15.42 -6.05
N THR A 179 6.60 15.10 -6.44
CA THR A 179 7.67 16.08 -6.65
C THR A 179 7.88 16.34 -8.14
N SER A 180 8.26 17.57 -8.51
CA SER A 180 8.66 17.84 -9.90
C SER A 180 10.04 17.25 -10.15
N ILE A 181 10.26 16.67 -11.34
CA ILE A 181 11.62 16.25 -11.77
C ILE A 181 12.56 17.46 -11.85
N ASP A 182 12.00 18.66 -12.02
CA ASP A 182 12.74 19.92 -12.10
C ASP A 182 13.10 20.50 -10.72
N ASP A 183 12.71 19.86 -9.62
CA ASP A 183 13.13 20.25 -8.28
C ASP A 183 14.57 19.74 -8.04
N ASP A 184 15.56 20.63 -8.22
CA ASP A 184 17.01 20.40 -8.04
C ASP A 184 17.42 19.77 -6.70
N ASN A 185 16.50 19.66 -5.73
CA ASN A 185 16.72 19.03 -4.42
C ASN A 185 16.71 17.49 -4.45
N ILE A 186 16.25 16.84 -5.52
CA ILE A 186 16.12 15.37 -5.57
C ILE A 186 17.43 14.65 -5.88
N LEU A 187 18.34 15.30 -6.64
CA LEU A 187 19.66 14.75 -6.99
C LEU A 187 20.59 14.53 -5.78
N ASN A 188 20.25 15.09 -4.61
CA ASN A 188 21.03 14.93 -3.39
C ASN A 188 20.58 13.73 -2.51
N VAL A 189 19.40 13.16 -2.73
CA VAL A 189 18.86 12.04 -1.91
C VAL A 189 18.95 10.70 -2.64
N LEU A 190 18.77 10.71 -3.95
CA LEU A 190 19.00 9.56 -4.82
C LEU A 190 20.22 9.92 -5.67
N GLY A 191 21.36 9.26 -5.44
CA GLY A 191 22.60 9.54 -6.17
C GLY A 191 22.41 9.55 -7.70
N PRO A 192 23.32 10.20 -8.45
CA PRO A 192 23.09 10.55 -9.85
C PRO A 192 22.72 9.34 -10.71
N ILE A 193 21.51 9.39 -11.28
CA ILE A 193 21.09 8.48 -12.34
C ILE A 193 21.67 9.04 -13.63
N GLU A 194 22.72 8.43 -14.19
CA GLU A 194 23.25 8.82 -15.48
C GLU A 194 22.21 8.55 -16.60
N PRO A 195 21.76 9.58 -17.33
CA PRO A 195 20.90 9.37 -18.49
C PRO A 195 21.76 9.00 -19.70
N LYS A 196 21.58 7.77 -20.21
CA LYS A 196 22.03 7.42 -21.56
C LYS A 196 21.24 8.21 -22.58
N ALA A 197 21.94 9.11 -23.26
CA ALA A 197 21.46 9.90 -24.38
C ALA A 197 21.01 9.01 -25.53
N ASP A 198 19.86 9.35 -26.12
CA ASP A 198 19.68 9.26 -27.57
C ASP A 198 18.69 10.34 -28.04
N LYS A 199 19.03 10.86 -29.22
CA LYS A 199 18.69 12.17 -29.78
C LYS A 199 17.34 12.20 -30.52
N GLU A 200 16.73 13.39 -30.48
CA GLU A 200 15.92 14.11 -31.49
C GLU A 200 14.84 13.33 -32.28
N ILE A 201 13.64 13.88 -32.51
CA ILE A 201 13.33 14.76 -33.66
C ILE A 201 12.02 15.56 -33.42
N ASN A 202 12.15 16.88 -33.57
CA ASN A 202 11.25 17.92 -34.09
C ASN A 202 9.70 17.89 -33.92
N SER A 203 9.25 18.91 -33.19
CA SER A 203 8.33 20.00 -33.59
C SER A 203 7.04 19.67 -34.37
N THR A 204 5.88 20.01 -33.78
CA THR A 204 4.94 20.95 -34.41
C THR A 204 4.08 21.67 -33.37
N GLN A 205 4.07 23.01 -33.44
CA GLN A 205 3.17 23.90 -32.71
C GLN A 205 1.73 23.77 -33.23
N ALA A 206 0.75 23.83 -32.33
CA ALA A 206 -0.60 24.31 -32.67
C ALA A 206 -1.15 25.17 -31.50
N LYS A 207 -1.49 26.42 -31.83
CA LYS A 207 -2.03 27.45 -30.93
C LYS A 207 -3.55 27.30 -30.77
N LYS A 208 -3.99 27.59 -29.53
CA LYS A 208 -5.23 28.27 -29.10
C LYS A 208 -6.60 27.73 -29.55
N SER A 209 -7.44 27.44 -28.55
CA SER A 209 -8.71 28.17 -28.39
C SER A 209 -9.21 28.06 -26.95
N ALA A 210 -9.23 29.20 -26.26
CA ALA A 210 -9.87 29.37 -24.97
C ALA A 210 -11.40 29.46 -25.14
N LYS A 211 -12.14 28.65 -24.39
CA LYS A 211 -13.55 28.92 -24.08
C LYS A 211 -13.69 29.04 -22.57
N LYS A 212 -13.90 30.29 -22.15
CA LYS A 212 -14.26 30.75 -20.82
C LYS A 212 -15.65 30.17 -20.48
N ALA A 213 -15.73 29.36 -19.44
CA ALA A 213 -16.99 29.08 -18.75
C ALA A 213 -16.88 29.68 -17.34
N ASN A 214 -17.68 30.72 -17.10
CA ASN A 214 -17.87 31.35 -15.79
C ASN A 214 -18.46 30.32 -14.82
N ASN A 215 -17.79 30.09 -13.69
CA ASN A 215 -18.48 29.80 -12.43
C ASN A 215 -18.06 30.86 -11.42
N LYS A 216 -19.04 31.55 -10.86
CA LYS A 216 -18.89 32.49 -9.75
C LYS A 216 -18.55 31.67 -8.51
N GLU A 217 -17.34 31.79 -8.00
CA GLU A 217 -17.07 31.55 -6.59
C GLU A 217 -17.19 32.88 -5.85
N GLU A 218 -18.08 32.92 -4.87
CA GLU A 218 -18.31 34.05 -4.00
C GLU A 218 -17.09 34.26 -3.12
N ASN A 219 -16.29 35.26 -3.47
CA ASN A 219 -15.15 35.72 -2.69
C ASN A 219 -15.66 36.52 -1.49
N TRP A 220 -15.59 35.95 -0.29
CA TRP A 220 -15.85 36.67 0.96
C TRP A 220 -14.56 37.34 1.44
N THR A 221 -14.30 38.58 1.01
CA THR A 221 -13.28 39.43 1.62
C THR A 221 -13.82 40.09 2.90
N ARG A 222 -13.13 39.91 4.03
CA ARG A 222 -13.45 40.55 5.32
C ARG A 222 -12.96 42.01 5.34
N TYR A 223 -13.80 42.89 5.87
CA TYR A 223 -13.53 44.31 6.13
C TYR A 223 -12.96 44.53 7.54
N HIS A 224 -11.89 45.34 7.65
CA HIS A 224 -11.52 46.05 8.87
C HIS A 224 -11.11 47.50 8.50
N ASN A 225 -11.83 48.51 9.02
CA ASN A 225 -11.55 49.95 8.90
C ASN A 225 -11.35 50.52 7.46
N ASP A 226 -12.26 50.22 6.54
CA ASP A 226 -12.42 50.92 5.24
C ASP A 226 -11.14 51.08 4.38
N LYS A 227 -10.16 50.18 4.51
CA LYS A 227 -9.05 50.03 3.55
C LYS A 227 -8.78 48.56 3.23
N PRO A 228 -8.44 48.21 1.96
CA PRO A 228 -7.99 46.87 1.63
C PRO A 228 -6.63 46.63 2.28
N VAL A 229 -6.52 45.64 3.16
CA VAL A 229 -5.24 45.25 3.78
C VAL A 229 -4.78 43.97 3.10
N GLU A 230 -3.60 44.03 2.46
CA GLU A 230 -2.88 42.85 1.98
C GLU A 230 -2.63 41.89 3.15
N SER A 231 -2.85 40.58 2.95
CA SER A 231 -2.73 39.59 4.03
C SER A 231 -1.36 39.67 4.72
N PRO A 232 -1.29 39.85 6.05
CA PRO A 232 -0.03 39.94 6.80
C PRO A 232 0.76 38.62 6.86
N LEU A 233 0.26 37.55 6.24
CA LEU A 233 0.87 36.21 6.17
C LEU A 233 2.32 36.24 5.65
N ALA A 234 2.58 36.97 4.57
CA ALA A 234 3.92 37.04 3.96
C ALA A 234 4.96 37.65 4.92
N GLY A 235 4.58 38.68 5.67
CA GLY A 235 5.46 39.33 6.64
C GLY A 235 5.79 38.44 7.84
N LEU A 236 4.83 37.62 8.28
CA LEU A 236 5.05 36.69 9.39
C LEU A 236 5.91 35.48 8.98
N ILE A 237 5.75 34.98 7.74
CA ILE A 237 6.62 33.94 7.17
C ILE A 237 8.07 34.45 7.05
N GLU A 238 8.29 35.70 6.69
CA GLU A 238 9.65 36.27 6.69
C GLU A 238 10.26 36.36 8.10
N LYS A 239 9.46 36.71 9.12
CA LYS A 239 9.92 36.67 10.51
C LYS A 239 10.27 35.25 10.94
N LEU A 240 9.42 34.28 10.58
CA LEU A 240 9.63 32.86 10.86
C LEU A 240 10.96 32.35 10.27
N LYS A 241 11.26 32.68 9.01
CA LYS A 241 12.54 32.30 8.37
C LYS A 241 13.78 32.83 9.10
N LYS A 242 13.65 33.89 9.90
CA LYS A 242 14.76 34.49 10.68
C LYS A 242 14.94 33.84 12.05
N THR A 243 14.00 33.03 12.55
CA THR A 243 14.11 32.39 13.86
C THR A 243 15.04 31.18 13.80
N LYS A 244 15.98 31.08 14.75
CA LYS A 244 16.96 29.99 14.85
C LYS A 244 16.63 28.94 15.93
N THR A 245 15.64 29.21 16.77
CA THR A 245 15.25 28.35 17.90
C THR A 245 13.77 28.03 17.84
N ALA A 246 13.40 26.83 18.32
CA ALA A 246 12.00 26.38 18.34
C ALA A 246 11.11 27.31 19.18
N ASP A 247 11.61 27.81 20.31
CA ASP A 247 10.84 28.72 21.18
C ASP A 247 10.53 30.07 20.52
N ALA A 248 11.49 30.60 19.75
CA ALA A 248 11.29 31.85 19.01
C ALA A 248 10.30 31.66 17.85
N ALA A 249 10.31 30.50 17.19
CA ALA A 249 9.36 30.16 16.14
C ALA A 249 7.94 29.98 16.73
N ASN A 250 7.80 29.25 17.84
CA ASN A 250 6.52 28.99 18.50
C ASN A 250 5.88 30.26 19.09
N SER A 251 6.69 31.24 19.49
CA SER A 251 6.18 32.54 19.98
C SER A 251 5.37 33.30 18.91
N LEU A 252 5.62 33.05 17.61
CA LEU A 252 4.91 33.70 16.51
C LEU A 252 3.48 33.19 16.32
N ILE A 253 3.10 32.07 16.96
CA ILE A 253 1.71 31.56 16.95
C ILE A 253 0.76 32.57 17.58
N GLU A 254 1.22 33.30 18.61
CA GLU A 254 0.42 34.32 19.30
C GLU A 254 -0.01 35.46 18.37
N GLU A 255 0.80 35.82 17.36
CA GLU A 255 0.46 36.85 16.36
C GLU A 255 -0.65 36.38 15.38
N THR A 256 -1.01 35.09 15.38
CA THR A 256 -2.00 34.49 14.46
C THR A 256 -3.35 34.13 15.10
N LYS A 257 -3.56 34.46 16.39
CA LYS A 257 -4.79 34.09 17.12
C LYS A 257 -6.07 34.70 16.54
N ASP A 258 -5.98 35.90 15.99
CA ASP A 258 -7.13 36.65 15.44
C ASP A 258 -7.29 36.47 13.92
N TRP A 259 -6.51 35.60 13.28
CA TRP A 259 -6.51 35.42 11.83
C TRP A 259 -7.72 34.61 11.34
N ALA A 260 -8.03 34.73 10.04
CA ALA A 260 -8.96 33.82 9.38
C ALA A 260 -8.42 32.38 9.43
N SER A 261 -9.32 31.39 9.54
CA SER A 261 -8.93 29.99 9.72
C SER A 261 -8.06 29.43 8.59
N GLU A 262 -8.13 30.01 7.39
CA GLU A 262 -7.34 29.60 6.23
C GLU A 262 -5.91 30.16 6.26
N ASP A 263 -5.74 31.43 6.61
CA ASP A 263 -4.43 32.07 6.80
C ASP A 263 -3.70 31.48 8.02
N GLN A 264 -4.43 31.19 9.11
CA GLN A 264 -3.89 30.55 10.31
C GLN A 264 -3.35 29.15 10.01
N LYS A 265 -4.11 28.34 9.25
CA LYS A 265 -3.67 27.01 8.81
C LYS A 265 -2.43 27.11 7.93
N SER A 266 -2.41 28.06 7.00
CA SER A 266 -1.27 28.28 6.11
C SER A 266 0.01 28.64 6.87
N PHE A 267 -0.09 29.51 7.90
CA PHE A 267 1.03 29.82 8.77
C PHE A 267 1.48 28.62 9.62
N LEU A 268 0.54 27.86 10.21
CA LEU A 268 0.85 26.66 10.99
C LEU A 268 1.60 25.60 10.16
N THR A 269 1.25 25.44 8.88
CA THR A 269 1.98 24.56 7.96
C THR A 269 3.42 25.02 7.75
N GLU A 270 3.65 26.31 7.52
CA GLU A 270 5.01 26.86 7.36
C GLU A 270 5.82 26.82 8.67
N LEU A 271 5.18 27.06 9.81
CA LEU A 271 5.78 26.92 11.14
C LEU A 271 6.26 25.49 11.37
N ASN A 272 5.42 24.48 11.10
CA ASN A 272 5.79 23.08 11.26
C ASN A 272 6.98 22.69 10.36
N LYS A 273 7.00 23.15 9.10
CA LYS A 273 8.16 22.95 8.21
C LYS A 273 9.43 23.56 8.80
N HIS A 274 9.35 24.78 9.31
CA HIS A 274 10.50 25.47 9.91
C HIS A 274 11.00 24.79 11.19
N LEU A 275 10.09 24.28 12.03
CA LEU A 275 10.44 23.50 13.23
C LEU A 275 11.14 22.18 12.90
N VAL A 276 10.71 21.48 11.84
CA VAL A 276 11.40 20.26 11.35
C VAL A 276 12.82 20.58 10.89
N ILE A 277 13.02 21.70 10.20
CA ILE A 277 14.36 22.14 9.77
C ILE A 277 15.24 22.45 10.99
N ILE A 278 14.73 23.18 11.99
CA ILE A 278 15.45 23.48 13.23
C ILE A 278 15.79 22.19 13.99
N ALA A 279 14.86 21.23 14.07
CA ALA A 279 15.07 19.95 14.72
C ALA A 279 16.08 19.06 13.98
N GLY A 280 16.07 19.04 12.65
CA GLY A 280 17.04 18.31 11.83
C GLY A 280 18.47 18.89 11.89
N GLN A 281 18.60 20.15 12.32
CA GLN A 281 19.88 20.81 12.55
C GLN A 281 20.41 20.65 13.99
N SER A 282 19.64 20.02 14.89
CA SER A 282 20.10 19.76 16.26
C SER A 282 21.20 18.69 16.27
N LYS A 283 22.21 18.87 17.13
CA LYS A 283 23.32 17.90 17.30
C LYS A 283 22.84 16.50 17.71
N GLU A 284 21.61 16.39 18.22
CA GLU A 284 21.01 15.16 18.73
C GLU A 284 20.41 14.26 17.63
N ASN A 285 20.12 14.80 16.44
CA ASN A 285 19.49 14.04 15.35
C ASN A 285 20.45 13.62 14.21
N ILE A 286 21.74 13.94 14.31
CA ILE A 286 22.74 13.51 13.31
C ILE A 286 23.23 12.11 13.68
N SER A 287 23.11 11.15 12.75
CA SER A 287 23.56 9.78 12.98
C SER A 287 25.04 9.70 13.37
N ILE A 288 25.40 8.73 14.23
CA ILE A 288 26.79 8.51 14.67
C ILE A 288 27.73 8.34 13.46
N SER A 289 27.28 7.65 12.42
CA SER A 289 28.03 7.49 11.16
C SER A 289 28.33 8.81 10.44
N GLU A 290 27.40 9.75 10.46
CA GLU A 290 27.58 11.08 9.85
C GLU A 290 28.44 11.98 10.75
N ARG A 291 28.36 11.81 12.07
CA ARG A 291 29.27 12.44 13.04
C ARG A 291 30.72 11.98 12.82
N VAL A 292 30.96 10.69 12.59
CA VAL A 292 32.29 10.15 12.26
C VAL A 292 32.84 10.79 10.98
N LYS A 293 32.03 10.88 9.91
CA LYS A 293 32.46 11.49 8.64
C LYS A 293 32.81 12.97 8.77
N ARG A 294 32.09 13.71 9.62
CA ARG A 294 32.30 15.14 9.85
C ARG A 294 33.38 15.45 10.88
N ALA A 295 33.99 14.44 11.52
CA ALA A 295 35.06 14.65 12.47
C ALA A 295 36.26 15.33 11.77
N THR A 296 36.64 16.49 12.31
CA THR A 296 37.71 17.34 11.77
C THR A 296 39.07 17.06 12.41
N ASP A 297 39.09 16.46 13.60
CA ASP A 297 40.30 16.18 14.35
C ASP A 297 40.21 14.83 15.07
N LEU A 298 41.38 14.33 15.51
CA LEU A 298 41.47 13.04 16.19
C LEU A 298 40.74 13.05 17.54
N THR A 299 40.70 14.20 18.22
CA THR A 299 40.05 14.37 19.52
C THR A 299 38.53 14.27 19.43
N THR A 300 37.90 14.81 18.39
CA THR A 300 36.45 14.60 18.16
C THR A 300 36.14 13.17 17.78
N LEU A 301 37.05 12.49 17.08
CA LEU A 301 36.91 11.09 16.72
C LEU A 301 37.00 10.16 17.95
N ASP A 302 37.92 10.42 18.88
CA ASP A 302 38.03 9.68 20.15
C ASP A 302 36.76 9.82 21.01
N ALA A 303 36.14 11.00 21.03
CA ALA A 303 34.87 11.19 21.74
C ALA A 303 33.72 10.38 21.11
N ILE A 304 33.70 10.27 19.78
CA ILE A 304 32.70 9.46 19.06
C ILE A 304 32.94 7.95 19.27
N GLU A 305 34.19 7.52 19.44
CA GLU A 305 34.55 6.13 19.78
C GLU A 305 33.98 5.71 21.15
N ILE A 306 33.99 6.62 22.13
CA ILE A 306 33.32 6.41 23.43
C ILE A 306 31.81 6.24 23.23
N ASP A 307 31.16 7.13 22.47
CA ASP A 307 29.72 7.04 22.18
C ASP A 307 29.34 5.73 21.46
N ILE A 308 30.21 5.21 20.58
CA ILE A 308 29.99 3.92 19.88
C ILE A 308 30.05 2.76 20.87
N SER A 309 30.95 2.81 21.87
CA SER A 309 31.07 1.76 22.88
C SER A 309 29.83 1.63 23.78
N GLU A 310 29.03 2.70 23.88
CA GLU A 310 27.75 2.72 24.60
C GLU A 310 26.55 2.31 23.71
N ALA A 311 26.74 2.16 22.39
CA ALA A 311 25.70 1.78 21.44
C ALA A 311 25.45 0.25 21.42
N ASP A 312 24.40 -0.20 20.73
CA ASP A 312 24.03 -1.62 20.63
C ASP A 312 25.17 -2.48 20.03
N GLU A 313 25.51 -3.60 20.67
CA GLU A 313 26.62 -4.50 20.29
C GLU A 313 26.61 -4.88 18.80
N ARG A 314 25.44 -4.99 18.16
CA ARG A 314 25.30 -5.37 16.75
C ARG A 314 25.78 -4.31 15.77
N ILE A 315 25.80 -3.04 16.18
CA ILE A 315 26.19 -1.90 15.33
C ILE A 315 27.57 -1.34 15.68
N GLN A 316 28.18 -1.79 16.78
CA GLN A 316 29.51 -1.33 17.21
C GLN A 316 30.61 -1.67 16.19
N GLU A 317 30.65 -2.91 15.69
CA GLU A 317 31.68 -3.36 14.75
C GLU A 317 31.66 -2.55 13.43
N PRO A 318 30.51 -2.39 12.74
CA PRO A 318 30.42 -1.53 11.55
C PRO A 318 30.79 -0.06 11.79
N LEU A 319 30.44 0.49 12.96
CA LEU A 319 30.75 1.89 13.30
C LEU A 319 32.24 2.07 13.62
N MET A 320 32.87 1.09 14.26
CA MET A 320 34.30 1.10 14.52
C MET A 320 35.14 0.99 13.25
N GLU A 321 34.68 0.26 12.23
CA GLU A 321 35.33 0.26 10.92
C GLU A 321 35.36 1.67 10.29
N LEU A 322 34.26 2.43 10.43
CA LEU A 322 34.20 3.82 9.96
C LEU A 322 35.14 4.75 10.73
N VAL A 323 35.26 4.56 12.05
CA VAL A 323 36.21 5.29 12.90
C VAL A 323 37.65 5.01 12.48
N ILE A 324 38.02 3.73 12.29
CA ILE A 324 39.37 3.34 11.84
C ILE A 324 39.68 3.97 10.48
N LYS A 325 38.71 3.98 9.57
CA LYS A 325 38.87 4.59 8.26
C LYS A 325 39.10 6.10 8.37
N ARG A 326 38.26 6.82 9.14
CA ARG A 326 38.40 8.27 9.32
C ARG A 326 39.69 8.64 10.06
N ARG A 327 40.13 7.82 11.02
CA ARG A 327 41.39 8.01 11.75
C ARG A 327 42.57 8.01 10.78
N LYS A 328 42.62 7.05 9.85
CA LYS A 328 43.65 6.99 8.81
C LYS A 328 43.60 8.20 7.87
N GLU A 329 42.41 8.65 7.47
CA GLU A 329 42.25 9.84 6.63
C GLU A 329 42.80 11.09 7.34
N LEU A 330 42.47 11.28 8.62
CA LEU A 330 42.96 12.41 9.42
C LEU A 330 44.46 12.34 9.69
N GLU A 331 45.03 11.16 9.88
CA GLU A 331 46.48 10.96 10.02
C GLU A 331 47.22 11.31 8.71
N VAL A 332 46.65 10.94 7.56
CA VAL A 332 47.20 11.31 6.24
C VAL A 332 47.06 12.82 6.00
N GLU A 333 45.92 13.42 6.31
CA GLU A 333 45.70 14.87 6.20
C GLU A 333 46.67 15.66 7.10
N ASN A 334 46.93 15.19 8.33
CA ASN A 334 47.92 15.80 9.23
C ASN A 334 49.37 15.61 8.76
N ASN A 335 49.72 14.44 8.20
CA ASN A 335 51.07 14.23 7.66
C ASN A 335 51.33 15.06 6.40
N PHE A 336 50.32 15.27 5.56
CA PHE A 336 50.44 16.09 4.35
C PHE A 336 50.67 17.58 4.68
N LEU A 337 50.14 18.05 5.81
CA LEU A 337 50.36 19.42 6.31
C LEU A 337 51.77 19.62 6.92
N LEU A 338 52.48 18.55 7.28
CA LEU A 338 53.85 18.61 7.82
C LEU A 338 54.95 18.50 6.76
N GLU A 339 54.64 18.00 5.55
CA GLU A 339 55.60 17.86 4.44
C GLU A 339 55.57 18.99 3.40
N SER A 340 54.77 20.05 3.62
CA SER A 340 54.83 21.24 2.77
C SER A 340 56.11 22.02 3.06
N PRO A 341 57.06 22.15 2.11
CA PRO A 341 58.27 22.93 2.33
C PRO A 341 57.93 24.42 2.47
N GLN A 342 58.47 25.05 3.52
CA GLN A 342 58.54 26.52 3.65
C GLN A 342 59.43 27.14 2.57
#